data_AF-A0A453JKP7-F1
#
_entry.id   AF-A0A453JKP7-F1
#
_cell.length_a   1.000
_cell.length_b   1.000
_cell.length_c   1.000
_cell.angle_alpha   90.00
_cell.angle_beta   90.00
_cell.angle_gamma   90.00
#
_symmetry.space_group_name_H-M   'P 1'
#
loop_
_entity.id
_entity.type
_entity.pdbx_description
1 polymer ?
#
loop_
_entity_poly.entity_id
_entity_poly.type
_entity_poly.pdbx_seq_one_letter_code
_entity_poly.pdbx_strand_id
1 'polypeptide(L)'
;NRDRPTCIPQAVLEAQAIAAAKEKKKLERDLENENGGAGVYSASLKKHYLLANDEWKEDILPEILDGHNVADFLDPDILERCEELEREEGLRLEEEAAQDAFMVDGHDELTEEQREILGKIRKKKAMFIQEHRMKKSTAESRPIVPRKHDKDRKFTTKRLGRQLTSMGVDPTAAVNRLRSQSRGRKRERSLSRADGDAMDVDGQHSDKKLRTRSRSRSKSRPIEEVVPGEGLRDTAQKKKAIKKSRDSVKNRNKEARRGEADRVIPTLKPKHLFSGKRGIGKTSRR
;
A
#
# COMPACT_ATOMS: atom_id res chain seq x y z
N ASN A 1 50.30 3.57 -49.51
CA ASN A 1 50.42 4.06 -48.12
C ASN A 1 49.88 5.48 -48.07
N ARG A 2 48.84 5.75 -47.27
CA ARG A 2 48.36 7.12 -47.05
C ARG A 2 49.21 7.73 -45.95
N ASP A 3 49.86 8.86 -46.23
CA ASP A 3 50.67 9.56 -45.25
C ASP A 3 49.80 10.06 -44.10
N ARG A 4 50.26 9.78 -42.87
CA ARG A 4 49.66 10.23 -41.61
C ARG A 4 50.67 11.16 -40.93
N PRO A 5 50.79 12.42 -41.37
CA PRO A 5 51.74 13.34 -40.77
C PRO A 5 51.37 13.60 -39.31
N THR A 6 52.37 13.89 -38.49
CA THR A 6 52.19 14.28 -37.10
C THR A 6 51.53 15.67 -37.03
N CYS A 7 50.34 15.76 -36.43
CA CYS A 7 49.62 17.03 -36.26
C CYS A 7 50.04 17.68 -34.93
N ILE A 8 50.95 18.66 -35.00
CA ILE A 8 51.32 19.50 -33.86
C ILE A 8 50.58 20.84 -34.02
N PRO A 9 49.65 21.20 -33.10
CA PRO A 9 48.96 22.48 -33.18
C PRO A 9 49.93 23.63 -32.93
N GLN A 10 49.80 24.71 -33.69
CA GLN A 10 50.69 25.87 -33.64
C GLN A 10 50.78 26.50 -32.23
N ALA A 11 49.68 26.49 -31.48
CA ALA A 11 49.63 26.99 -30.11
C ALA A 11 50.64 26.33 -29.15
N VAL A 12 51.03 25.07 -29.40
CA VAL A 12 52.01 24.35 -28.58
C VAL A 12 53.43 24.82 -28.88
N LEU A 13 53.75 25.11 -30.15
CA LEU A 13 55.06 25.63 -30.56
C LEU A 13 55.28 27.03 -29.99
N GLU A 14 54.25 27.87 -30.04
CA GLU A 14 54.25 29.22 -29.44
C GLU A 14 54.37 29.14 -27.90
N ALA A 15 53.67 28.20 -27.26
CA ALA A 15 53.79 27.99 -25.82
C ALA A 15 55.19 27.53 -25.38
N GLN A 16 55.89 26.71 -26.17
CA GLN A 16 57.27 26.31 -25.90
C GLN A 16 58.24 27.49 -25.99
N ALA A 17 58.06 28.39 -26.96
CA ALA A 17 58.84 29.62 -27.07
C ALA A 17 58.62 30.55 -25.86
N ILE A 18 57.37 30.69 -25.39
CA ILE A 18 57.02 31.49 -24.21
C ILE A 18 57.60 30.87 -22.92
N ALA A 19 57.57 29.54 -22.79
CA ALA A 19 58.19 28.85 -21.66
C ALA A 19 59.72 29.05 -21.63
N ALA A 20 60.37 29.07 -22.80
CA ALA A 20 61.79 29.41 -22.91
C ALA A 20 62.08 30.87 -22.50
N ALA A 21 61.11 31.78 -22.67
CA ALA A 21 61.17 33.17 -22.23
C ALA A 21 60.91 33.38 -20.71
N LYS A 22 60.68 32.30 -19.94
CA LYS A 22 60.51 32.29 -18.46
C LYS A 22 59.30 33.05 -17.90
N GLU A 23 58.33 33.44 -18.71
CA GLU A 23 57.07 34.02 -18.20
C GLU A 23 56.19 32.92 -17.57
N LYS A 24 55.93 33.02 -16.26
CA LYS A 24 55.08 32.07 -15.54
C LYS A 24 53.63 32.55 -15.52
N LYS A 25 52.73 31.76 -16.11
CA LYS A 25 51.27 31.97 -15.99
C LYS A 25 50.81 31.60 -14.58
N LYS A 26 49.83 32.33 -14.05
CA LYS A 26 49.15 31.96 -12.79
C LYS A 26 48.47 30.60 -12.99
N LEU A 27 48.78 29.65 -12.11
CA LEU A 27 48.15 28.33 -12.11
C LEU A 27 46.98 28.30 -11.12
N GLU A 28 46.07 27.33 -11.28
CA GLU A 28 44.97 27.13 -10.33
C GLU A 28 45.48 26.87 -8.90
N ARG A 29 46.67 26.26 -8.76
CA ARG A 29 47.35 26.07 -7.47
C ARG A 29 47.72 27.39 -6.80
N ASP A 30 48.08 28.41 -7.58
CA ASP A 30 48.41 29.73 -7.05
C ASP A 30 47.13 30.44 -6.59
N LEU A 31 46.04 30.33 -7.36
CA LEU A 31 44.71 30.85 -6.99
C LEU A 31 44.13 30.16 -5.76
N GLU A 32 44.36 28.85 -5.60
CA GLU A 32 43.95 28.10 -4.41
C GLU A 32 44.67 28.64 -3.16
N ASN A 33 45.98 28.87 -3.25
CA ASN A 33 46.76 29.45 -2.15
C ASN A 33 46.31 30.87 -1.80
N GLU A 34 45.98 31.69 -2.80
CA GLU A 34 45.45 33.06 -2.62
C GLU A 34 44.06 33.05 -1.93
N ASN A 35 43.21 32.07 -2.22
CA ASN A 35 41.80 32.04 -1.79
C ASN A 35 41.51 31.14 -0.57
N GLY A 36 42.52 30.87 0.26
CA GLY A 36 42.34 30.18 1.54
C GLY A 36 42.86 28.74 1.61
N GLY A 37 43.58 28.28 0.58
CA GLY A 37 44.32 27.02 0.58
C GLY A 37 43.46 25.76 0.47
N ALA A 38 44.13 24.62 0.56
CA ALA A 38 43.53 23.30 0.39
C ALA A 38 42.46 23.02 1.46
N GLY A 39 41.22 22.86 1.01
CA GLY A 39 40.07 22.50 1.86
C GLY A 39 39.07 23.64 2.09
N VAL A 40 39.43 24.90 1.83
CA VAL A 40 38.50 26.04 1.91
C VAL A 40 38.12 26.54 0.51
N TYR A 41 39.08 26.54 -0.43
CA TYR A 41 38.81 26.92 -1.81
C TYR A 41 37.93 25.88 -2.52
N SER A 42 36.81 26.33 -3.08
CA SER A 42 35.97 25.55 -3.97
C SER A 42 36.17 26.01 -5.41
N ALA A 43 36.79 25.16 -6.24
CA ALA A 43 36.95 25.42 -7.65
C ALA A 43 35.61 25.22 -8.39
N SER A 44 35.07 26.27 -9.01
CA SER A 44 33.93 26.11 -9.92
C SER A 44 34.40 25.47 -11.22
N LEU A 45 33.84 24.30 -11.52
CA LEU A 45 34.11 23.54 -12.74
C LEU A 45 33.57 24.24 -13.99
N LYS A 46 32.60 25.16 -13.83
CA LYS A 46 31.93 25.87 -14.94
C LYS A 46 32.74 27.05 -15.49
N LYS A 47 33.77 27.52 -14.75
CA LYS A 47 34.58 28.70 -15.10
C LYS A 47 35.22 28.64 -16.50
N HIS A 48 35.65 27.45 -16.91
CA HIS A 48 36.42 27.25 -18.14
C HIS A 48 35.57 26.72 -19.31
N TYR A 49 34.24 26.74 -19.19
CA TYR A 49 33.38 26.33 -20.30
C TYR A 49 33.41 27.37 -21.42
N LEU A 50 33.36 26.87 -22.66
CA LEU A 50 33.29 27.69 -23.87
C LEU A 50 31.83 27.68 -24.33
N LEU A 51 31.09 28.73 -23.99
CA LEU A 51 29.69 28.93 -24.40
C LEU A 51 29.63 30.11 -25.39
N ALA A 52 28.50 30.21 -26.11
CA ALA A 52 28.25 31.36 -26.97
C ALA A 52 28.15 32.67 -26.17
N ASN A 53 27.54 32.60 -24.98
CA ASN A 53 27.43 33.71 -24.04
C ASN A 53 28.07 33.33 -22.70
N ASP A 54 28.98 34.18 -22.20
CA ASP A 54 29.68 33.94 -20.94
C ASP A 54 28.77 34.13 -19.71
N GLU A 55 27.67 34.89 -19.85
CA GLU A 55 26.72 35.18 -18.77
C GLU A 55 26.01 33.92 -18.26
N TRP A 56 25.72 32.97 -19.16
CA TRP A 56 24.95 31.76 -18.86
C TRP A 56 25.82 30.62 -18.32
N LYS A 57 27.10 30.86 -18.05
CA LYS A 57 28.02 29.83 -17.51
C LYS A 57 27.57 29.30 -16.15
N GLU A 58 26.98 30.16 -15.33
CA GLU A 58 26.59 29.78 -13.96
C GLU A 58 25.15 29.23 -13.88
N ASP A 59 24.38 29.32 -14.97
CA ASP A 59 22.99 28.85 -15.02
C ASP A 59 22.88 27.33 -14.73
N ILE A 60 21.74 26.94 -14.18
CA ILE A 60 21.45 25.55 -13.78
C ILE A 60 20.47 24.96 -14.78
N LEU A 61 20.88 23.88 -15.47
CA LEU A 61 20.02 23.11 -16.34
C LEU A 61 19.07 22.23 -15.52
N PRO A 62 17.75 22.25 -15.77
CA PRO A 62 16.83 21.32 -15.15
C PRO A 62 17.09 19.89 -15.68
N GLU A 63 17.20 18.92 -14.76
CA GLU A 63 17.48 17.52 -15.13
C GLU A 63 16.20 16.70 -15.30
N ILE A 64 15.19 16.91 -14.45
CA ILE A 64 13.96 16.10 -14.41
C ILE A 64 12.74 17.02 -14.40
N LEU A 65 11.78 16.73 -15.26
CA LEU A 65 10.47 17.39 -15.33
C LEU A 65 9.37 16.34 -15.48
N ASP A 66 8.38 16.35 -14.57
CA ASP A 66 7.23 15.43 -14.55
C ASP A 66 7.58 13.94 -14.73
N GLY A 67 8.68 13.50 -14.11
CA GLY A 67 9.15 12.12 -14.15
C GLY A 67 9.92 11.73 -15.42
N HIS A 68 10.15 12.69 -16.32
CA HIS A 68 10.94 12.51 -17.54
C HIS A 68 12.26 13.28 -17.44
N ASN A 69 13.29 12.77 -18.13
CA ASN A 69 14.61 13.39 -18.19
C ASN A 69 14.64 14.45 -19.29
N VAL A 70 15.06 15.68 -18.96
CA VAL A 70 15.11 16.79 -19.92
C VAL A 70 16.17 16.55 -20.99
N ALA A 71 17.27 15.85 -20.66
CA ALA A 71 18.35 15.59 -21.63
C ALA A 71 17.91 14.74 -22.82
N ASP A 72 16.86 13.93 -22.65
CA ASP A 72 16.33 13.07 -23.71
C ASP A 72 15.54 13.87 -24.77
N PHE A 73 15.19 15.12 -24.48
CA PHE A 73 14.42 16.03 -25.35
C PHE A 73 15.24 17.24 -25.83
N LEU A 74 16.56 17.25 -25.64
CA LEU A 74 17.43 18.34 -26.12
C LEU A 74 17.94 18.04 -27.54
N ASP A 75 17.15 18.44 -28.54
CA ASP A 75 17.50 18.34 -29.96
C ASP A 75 17.53 19.73 -30.63
N PRO A 76 18.43 19.97 -31.61
CA PRO A 76 18.47 21.24 -32.34
C PRO A 76 17.18 21.50 -33.15
N ASP A 77 16.54 20.44 -33.63
CA ASP A 77 15.38 20.50 -34.54
C ASP A 77 14.04 20.26 -33.82
N ILE A 78 14.02 20.39 -32.48
CA ILE A 78 12.83 20.03 -31.69
C ILE A 78 11.58 20.85 -32.06
N LEU A 79 11.76 22.13 -32.42
CA LEU A 79 10.65 23.00 -32.79
C LEU A 79 9.97 22.53 -34.08
N GLU A 80 10.74 22.10 -35.08
CA GLU A 80 10.19 21.59 -36.34
C GLU A 80 9.37 20.32 -36.11
N ARG A 81 9.88 19.41 -35.27
CA ARG A 81 9.14 18.18 -34.89
C ARG A 81 7.87 18.47 -34.08
N CYS A 82 7.89 19.47 -33.20
CA CYS A 82 6.69 19.90 -32.48
C CYS A 82 5.63 20.46 -33.43
N GLU A 83 6.03 21.29 -34.40
CA GLU A 83 5.09 21.81 -35.40
C GLU A 83 4.49 20.71 -36.28
N GLU A 84 5.27 19.68 -36.64
CA GLU A 84 4.76 18.51 -37.36
C GLU A 84 3.71 17.75 -36.54
N LEU A 85 3.97 17.54 -35.25
CA LEU A 85 3.02 16.90 -34.34
C LEU A 85 1.75 17.72 -34.15
N GLU A 86 1.84 19.03 -33.97
CA GLU A 86 0.67 19.90 -33.83
C GLU A 86 -0.23 19.87 -35.08
N ARG A 87 0.36 19.76 -36.29
CA ARG A 87 -0.42 19.58 -37.53
C ARG A 87 -1.12 18.22 -37.57
N GLU A 88 -0.46 17.15 -37.13
CA GLU A 88 -1.06 15.82 -37.06
C GLU A 88 -2.19 15.74 -36.03
N GLU A 89 -1.98 16.30 -34.83
CA GLU A 89 -3.01 16.36 -33.78
C GLU A 89 -4.21 17.20 -34.20
N GLY A 90 -4.00 18.30 -34.93
CA GLY A 90 -5.09 19.10 -35.50
C GLY A 90 -6.00 18.28 -36.43
N LEU A 91 -5.39 17.49 -37.32
CA LEU A 91 -6.14 16.59 -38.22
C LEU A 91 -6.90 15.50 -37.44
N ARG A 92 -6.27 14.91 -36.42
CA ARG A 92 -6.92 13.91 -35.54
C ARG A 92 -8.11 14.51 -34.79
N LEU A 93 -7.99 15.73 -34.27
CA LEU A 93 -9.06 16.39 -33.54
C LEU A 93 -10.25 16.71 -34.46
N GLU A 94 -9.99 17.10 -35.71
CA GLU A 94 -11.05 17.31 -36.70
C GLU A 94 -11.76 15.99 -37.06
N GLU A 95 -11.01 14.89 -37.20
CA GLU A 95 -11.58 13.55 -37.39
C GLU A 95 -12.40 13.09 -36.18
N GLU A 96 -11.91 13.31 -34.96
CA GLU A 96 -12.61 12.95 -33.72
C GLU A 96 -13.87 13.81 -33.54
N ALA A 97 -13.79 15.12 -33.81
CA ALA A 97 -14.95 16.01 -33.81
C ALA A 97 -15.99 15.61 -34.87
N ALA A 98 -15.56 15.15 -36.04
CA ALA A 98 -16.45 14.62 -37.07
C ALA A 98 -17.09 13.28 -36.64
N GLN A 99 -16.34 12.41 -35.96
CA GLN A 99 -16.86 11.14 -35.43
C GLN A 99 -17.84 11.37 -34.27
N ASP A 100 -17.53 12.28 -33.34
CA ASP A 100 -18.40 12.66 -32.24
C ASP A 100 -19.67 13.34 -32.74
N ALA A 101 -19.58 14.22 -33.74
CA ALA A 101 -20.76 14.80 -34.40
C ALA A 101 -21.65 13.72 -35.04
N PHE A 102 -21.06 12.63 -35.55
CA PHE A 102 -21.80 11.48 -36.10
C PHE A 102 -22.38 10.55 -35.02
N MET A 103 -21.84 10.56 -33.80
CA MET A 103 -22.32 9.76 -32.66
C MET A 103 -23.49 10.42 -31.90
N VAL A 104 -23.71 11.73 -32.08
CA VAL A 104 -24.77 12.48 -31.37
C VAL A 104 -26.18 12.21 -31.93
N ASP A 105 -26.32 11.74 -33.17
CA ASP A 105 -27.64 11.52 -33.81
C ASP A 105 -28.22 10.10 -33.57
N GLY A 106 -27.64 9.34 -32.64
CA GLY A 106 -27.79 7.89 -32.56
C GLY A 106 -28.27 7.30 -31.24
N HIS A 107 -29.12 7.96 -30.45
CA HIS A 107 -29.97 7.23 -29.48
C HIS A 107 -31.06 8.11 -28.86
N ASP A 108 -32.31 7.64 -28.97
CA ASP A 108 -33.50 8.16 -28.29
C ASP A 108 -33.19 8.71 -26.89
N GLU A 109 -33.50 9.98 -26.67
CA GLU A 109 -33.47 10.59 -25.35
C GLU A 109 -34.32 9.76 -24.39
N LEU A 110 -33.66 8.98 -23.53
CA LEU A 110 -34.30 8.23 -22.47
C LEU A 110 -35.26 9.17 -21.73
N THR A 111 -36.55 8.87 -21.69
CA THR A 111 -37.53 9.76 -21.07
C THR A 111 -37.15 9.99 -19.60
N GLU A 112 -37.54 11.12 -19.02
CA GLU A 112 -37.19 11.45 -17.62
C GLU A 112 -37.58 10.31 -16.66
N GLU A 113 -38.73 9.67 -16.89
CA GLU A 113 -39.19 8.50 -16.15
C GLU A 113 -38.23 7.30 -16.27
N GLN A 114 -37.75 7.01 -17.49
CA GLN A 114 -36.82 5.93 -17.75
C GLN A 114 -35.43 6.21 -17.12
N ARG A 115 -34.96 7.48 -17.11
CA ARG A 115 -33.73 7.88 -16.39
C ARG A 115 -33.87 7.66 -14.89
N GLU A 116 -35.00 8.01 -14.30
CA GLU A 116 -35.26 7.74 -12.89
C GLU A 116 -35.29 6.24 -12.56
N ILE A 117 -35.95 5.44 -13.41
CA ILE A 117 -36.02 3.99 -13.27
C ILE A 117 -34.61 3.39 -13.35
N LEU A 118 -33.80 3.82 -14.32
CA LEU A 118 -32.41 3.41 -14.45
C LEU A 118 -31.59 3.78 -13.20
N GLY A 119 -31.80 4.98 -12.66
CA GLY A 119 -31.21 5.42 -11.40
C GLY A 119 -31.60 4.52 -10.22
N LYS A 120 -32.89 4.16 -10.09
CA LYS A 120 -33.40 3.23 -9.08
C LYS A 120 -32.76 1.84 -9.23
N ILE A 121 -32.61 1.34 -10.47
CA ILE A 121 -31.96 0.05 -10.77
C ILE A 121 -30.47 0.08 -10.38
N ARG A 122 -29.73 1.12 -10.76
CA ARG A 122 -28.31 1.28 -10.44
C ARG A 122 -28.08 1.34 -8.93
N LYS A 123 -28.88 2.13 -8.21
CA LYS A 123 -28.86 2.19 -6.73
C LYS A 123 -29.11 0.82 -6.10
N LYS A 124 -30.12 0.08 -6.59
CA LYS A 124 -30.45 -1.27 -6.08
C LYS A 124 -29.34 -2.29 -6.38
N LYS A 125 -28.73 -2.25 -7.57
CA LYS A 125 -27.56 -3.07 -7.92
C LYS A 125 -26.37 -2.76 -7.02
N ALA A 126 -26.06 -1.48 -6.77
CA ALA A 126 -24.99 -1.07 -5.89
C ALA A 126 -25.19 -1.60 -4.46
N MET A 127 -26.40 -1.49 -3.91
CA MET A 127 -26.75 -2.06 -2.60
C MET A 127 -26.54 -3.58 -2.56
N PHE A 128 -26.93 -4.33 -3.59
CA PHE A 128 -26.69 -5.77 -3.65
C PHE A 128 -25.20 -6.14 -3.73
N ILE A 129 -24.41 -5.38 -4.48
CA ILE A 129 -22.95 -5.58 -4.56
C ILE A 129 -22.31 -5.34 -3.19
N GLN A 130 -22.69 -4.26 -2.50
CA GLN A 130 -22.19 -3.95 -1.15
C GLN A 130 -22.56 -5.06 -0.15
N GLU A 131 -23.83 -5.50 -0.14
CA GLU A 131 -24.24 -6.63 0.71
C GLU A 131 -23.44 -7.91 0.42
N HIS A 132 -23.21 -8.21 -0.86
CA HIS A 132 -22.45 -9.38 -1.28
C HIS A 132 -20.98 -9.28 -0.86
N ARG A 133 -20.36 -8.10 -1.01
CA ARG A 133 -19.00 -7.83 -0.51
C ARG A 133 -18.91 -8.02 0.99
N MET A 134 -19.88 -7.50 1.78
CA MET A 134 -19.92 -7.70 3.24
C MET A 134 -20.08 -9.19 3.63
N LYS A 135 -20.87 -9.95 2.86
CA LYS A 135 -21.02 -11.40 3.05
C LYS A 135 -19.73 -12.15 2.74
N LYS A 136 -18.98 -11.73 1.70
CA LYS A 136 -17.69 -12.34 1.30
C LYS A 136 -16.50 -11.91 2.15
N SER A 137 -16.41 -10.66 2.58
CA SER A 137 -15.30 -10.18 3.43
C SER A 137 -15.29 -10.89 4.79
N THR A 138 -16.47 -11.23 5.31
CA THR A 138 -16.61 -12.10 6.50
C THR A 138 -16.10 -13.53 6.23
N ALA A 139 -16.04 -13.97 4.96
CA ALA A 139 -15.68 -15.32 4.56
C ALA A 139 -14.17 -15.56 4.41
N GLU A 140 -13.36 -14.52 4.18
CA GLU A 140 -11.89 -14.63 4.09
C GLU A 140 -11.26 -15.00 5.45
N SER A 141 -11.94 -14.69 6.56
CA SER A 141 -11.48 -15.04 7.92
C SER A 141 -12.26 -16.17 8.57
N ARG A 142 -13.44 -16.57 8.05
CA ARG A 142 -14.34 -17.55 8.69
C ARG A 142 -15.16 -18.34 7.66
N PRO A 143 -15.44 -19.63 7.87
CA PRO A 143 -16.27 -20.41 6.95
C PRO A 143 -17.71 -19.87 6.87
N ILE A 144 -18.33 -19.95 5.68
CA ILE A 144 -19.72 -19.57 5.44
C ILE A 144 -20.64 -20.54 6.19
N VAL A 145 -21.46 -20.01 7.11
CA VAL A 145 -22.41 -20.82 7.89
C VAL A 145 -23.57 -21.24 6.99
N PRO A 146 -23.93 -22.54 6.92
CA PRO A 146 -25.08 -23.00 6.17
C PRO A 146 -26.37 -22.31 6.62
N ARG A 147 -27.25 -21.99 5.66
CA ARG A 147 -28.51 -21.26 5.90
C ARG A 147 -29.37 -21.83 7.03
N LYS A 148 -29.33 -23.16 7.23
CA LYS A 148 -30.09 -23.88 8.26
C LYS A 148 -29.84 -23.39 9.70
N HIS A 149 -28.66 -22.87 10.00
CA HIS A 149 -28.25 -22.57 11.38
C HIS A 149 -28.55 -21.14 11.85
N ASP A 150 -29.23 -20.31 11.04
CA ASP A 150 -29.67 -18.93 11.31
C ASP A 150 -28.85 -18.14 12.35
N LYS A 151 -27.56 -17.91 12.05
CA LYS A 151 -26.63 -17.22 12.96
C LYS A 151 -27.12 -15.82 13.37
N ASP A 152 -27.72 -15.10 12.44
CA ASP A 152 -28.13 -13.71 12.61
C ASP A 152 -29.59 -13.56 13.07
N ARG A 153 -30.30 -14.68 13.33
CA ARG A 153 -31.73 -14.71 13.70
C ARG A 153 -32.61 -13.94 12.71
N LYS A 154 -32.27 -14.09 11.43
CA LYS A 154 -32.87 -13.33 10.32
C LYS A 154 -34.11 -14.02 9.75
N PHE A 155 -34.31 -15.32 9.97
CA PHE A 155 -35.48 -16.05 9.46
C PHE A 155 -36.69 -15.92 10.39
N THR A 156 -37.18 -14.70 10.53
CA THR A 156 -38.41 -14.40 11.28
C THR A 156 -39.62 -14.33 10.35
N THR A 157 -40.80 -14.70 10.87
CA THR A 157 -42.09 -14.56 10.16
C THR A 157 -42.35 -13.12 9.73
N LYS A 158 -41.97 -12.14 10.57
CA LYS A 158 -42.08 -10.70 10.27
C LYS A 158 -41.26 -10.30 9.05
N ARG A 159 -40.00 -10.76 8.95
CA ARG A 159 -39.14 -10.45 7.80
C ARG A 159 -39.63 -11.12 6.53
N LEU A 160 -40.03 -12.39 6.62
CA LEU A 160 -40.62 -13.14 5.50
C LEU A 160 -41.81 -12.37 4.91
N GLY A 161 -42.74 -11.93 5.77
CA GLY A 161 -43.89 -11.14 5.36
C GLY A 161 -43.50 -9.87 4.61
N ARG A 162 -42.61 -9.05 5.18
CA ARG A 162 -42.14 -7.81 4.54
C ARG A 162 -41.50 -8.04 3.17
N GLN A 163 -40.69 -9.10 3.02
CA GLN A 163 -40.03 -9.39 1.75
C GLN A 163 -41.02 -9.86 0.68
N LEU A 164 -41.98 -10.72 1.03
CA LEU A 164 -43.00 -11.19 0.09
C LEU A 164 -43.91 -10.03 -0.34
N THR A 165 -44.35 -9.19 0.59
CA THR A 165 -45.14 -7.99 0.26
C THR A 165 -44.35 -7.03 -0.63
N SER A 166 -43.06 -6.83 -0.38
CA SER A 166 -42.19 -6.00 -1.25
C SER A 166 -42.00 -6.59 -2.65
N MET A 167 -42.19 -7.90 -2.83
CA MET A 167 -42.19 -8.58 -4.13
C MET A 167 -43.59 -8.67 -4.75
N GLY A 168 -44.63 -8.17 -4.07
CA GLY A 168 -46.02 -8.20 -4.54
C GLY A 168 -46.77 -9.51 -4.27
N VAL A 169 -46.29 -10.37 -3.37
CA VAL A 169 -46.91 -11.65 -3.02
C VAL A 169 -47.60 -11.56 -1.65
N ASP A 170 -48.82 -12.09 -1.52
CA ASP A 170 -49.55 -12.13 -0.24
C ASP A 170 -48.90 -13.11 0.77
N PRO A 171 -48.42 -12.64 1.94
CA PRO A 171 -47.76 -13.49 2.93
C PRO A 171 -48.71 -14.27 3.86
N THR A 172 -50.03 -14.04 3.83
CA THR A 172 -51.00 -14.57 4.81
C THR A 172 -50.93 -16.10 4.97
N ALA A 173 -50.99 -16.83 3.85
CA ALA A 173 -50.95 -18.30 3.85
C ALA A 173 -49.62 -18.85 4.41
N ALA A 174 -48.49 -18.23 4.08
CA ALA A 174 -47.17 -18.64 4.53
C ALA A 174 -46.97 -18.38 6.04
N VAL A 175 -47.43 -17.24 6.54
CA VAL A 175 -47.33 -16.88 7.96
C VAL A 175 -48.22 -17.78 8.82
N ASN A 176 -49.43 -18.07 8.36
CA ASN A 176 -50.37 -18.95 9.08
C ASN A 176 -49.83 -20.37 9.22
N ARG A 177 -49.22 -20.92 8.16
CA ARG A 177 -48.53 -22.21 8.21
C ARG A 177 -47.40 -22.21 9.26
N LEU A 178 -46.52 -21.21 9.26
CA LEU A 178 -45.42 -21.14 10.23
C LEU A 178 -45.91 -20.96 11.68
N ARG A 179 -46.97 -20.18 11.90
CA ARG A 179 -47.60 -20.06 13.23
C ARG A 179 -48.20 -21.38 13.71
N SER A 180 -48.87 -22.13 12.83
CA SER A 180 -49.46 -23.42 13.20
C SER A 180 -48.44 -24.48 13.61
N GLN A 181 -47.22 -24.42 13.07
CA GLN A 181 -46.12 -25.33 13.41
C GLN A 181 -45.36 -24.93 14.69
N SER A 182 -45.55 -23.71 15.19
CA SER A 182 -44.94 -23.29 16.45
C SER A 182 -45.63 -23.95 17.64
N ARG A 183 -45.14 -25.13 18.04
CA ARG A 183 -45.48 -25.69 19.36
C ARG A 183 -44.97 -24.73 20.43
N GLY A 184 -45.87 -24.25 21.28
CA GLY A 184 -45.55 -23.34 22.37
C GLY A 184 -44.41 -23.88 23.24
N ARG A 185 -43.46 -23.01 23.60
CA ARG A 185 -42.40 -23.31 24.57
C ARG A 185 -43.05 -23.88 25.83
N LYS A 186 -42.66 -25.09 26.24
CA LYS A 186 -43.07 -25.64 27.54
C LYS A 186 -42.77 -24.59 28.61
N ARG A 187 -43.77 -24.20 29.40
CA ARG A 187 -43.58 -23.35 30.58
C ARG A 187 -42.47 -23.99 31.42
N GLU A 188 -41.45 -23.19 31.77
CA GLU A 188 -40.37 -23.66 32.61
C GLU A 188 -40.96 -24.07 33.96
N ARG A 189 -40.60 -25.27 34.42
CA ARG A 189 -40.90 -25.74 35.77
C ARG A 189 -40.08 -24.85 36.72
N SER A 190 -40.76 -24.14 37.61
CA SER A 190 -40.15 -23.20 38.56
C SER A 190 -39.04 -23.88 39.37
N LEU A 191 -37.78 -23.50 39.13
CA LEU A 191 -36.67 -23.80 40.03
C LEU A 191 -36.54 -22.64 41.02
N SER A 192 -37.43 -22.60 42.00
CA SER A 192 -37.27 -21.77 43.20
C SER A 192 -36.20 -22.43 44.09
N ARG A 193 -34.94 -22.13 43.83
CA ARG A 193 -33.82 -22.26 44.79
C ARG A 193 -32.62 -21.45 44.29
N ALA A 194 -32.75 -20.14 44.44
CA ALA A 194 -31.63 -19.22 44.51
C ALA A 194 -31.94 -18.28 45.69
N ASP A 195 -31.81 -18.83 46.88
CA ASP A 195 -31.64 -18.05 48.10
C ASP A 195 -30.19 -18.26 48.55
N GLY A 196 -29.51 -17.16 48.85
CA GLY A 196 -28.07 -17.09 49.01
C GLY A 196 -27.53 -15.70 48.73
N ASP A 197 -28.08 -14.72 49.45
CA ASP A 197 -27.40 -13.53 49.99
C ASP A 197 -26.15 -13.04 49.23
N ALA A 198 -26.37 -12.17 48.24
CA ALA A 198 -25.33 -11.34 47.65
C ALA A 198 -25.76 -9.88 47.82
N MET A 199 -25.08 -9.20 48.74
CA MET A 199 -25.24 -7.79 49.08
C MET A 199 -25.52 -6.90 47.86
N ASP A 200 -26.56 -6.09 48.01
CA ASP A 200 -27.03 -5.09 47.07
C ASP A 200 -25.94 -4.02 46.84
N VAL A 201 -25.31 -4.05 45.67
CA VAL A 201 -24.43 -2.97 45.21
C VAL A 201 -25.14 -2.26 44.07
N ASP A 202 -25.81 -1.17 44.44
CA ASP A 202 -26.37 -0.17 43.53
C ASP A 202 -25.27 0.32 42.56
N GLY A 203 -25.40 -0.06 41.29
CA GLY A 203 -24.46 0.36 40.26
C GLY A 203 -24.80 -0.21 38.90
N GLN A 204 -25.42 0.61 38.06
CA GLN A 204 -25.70 0.34 36.65
C GLN A 204 -24.43 -0.03 35.86
N HIS A 205 -24.04 -1.30 35.87
CA HIS A 205 -22.99 -1.81 35.01
C HIS A 205 -23.44 -3.09 34.32
N SER A 206 -23.94 -2.87 33.11
CA SER A 206 -24.16 -3.83 32.02
C SER A 206 -23.52 -5.22 32.18
N ASP A 207 -24.37 -6.25 32.09
CA ASP A 207 -24.08 -7.68 31.96
C ASP A 207 -23.18 -8.11 30.77
N LYS A 208 -22.43 -7.17 30.17
CA LYS A 208 -21.48 -7.45 29.08
C LYS A 208 -20.18 -8.10 29.58
N LYS A 209 -19.87 -8.06 30.87
CA LYS A 209 -18.64 -8.69 31.43
C LYS A 209 -18.77 -10.18 31.77
N LEU A 210 -19.98 -10.73 31.87
CA LEU A 210 -20.18 -12.14 32.23
C LEU A 210 -20.06 -13.12 31.03
N ARG A 211 -20.20 -12.65 29.79
CA ARG A 211 -20.20 -13.52 28.59
C ARG A 211 -18.85 -13.67 27.88
N THR A 212 -17.80 -12.96 28.28
CA THR A 212 -16.47 -13.03 27.62
C THR A 212 -15.49 -14.00 28.28
N ARG A 213 -15.86 -14.64 29.40
CA ARG A 213 -14.99 -15.59 30.15
C ARG A 213 -15.09 -17.06 29.72
N SER A 214 -15.85 -17.37 28.68
CA SER A 214 -16.13 -18.77 28.29
C SER A 214 -15.14 -19.39 27.29
N ARG A 215 -14.06 -18.70 26.90
CA ARG A 215 -12.95 -19.30 26.13
C ARG A 215 -11.63 -19.10 26.88
N SER A 216 -11.43 -19.87 27.95
CA SER A 216 -10.14 -20.32 28.53
C SER A 216 -10.31 -20.68 30.03
N ARG A 217 -11.10 -21.72 30.36
CA ARG A 217 -11.13 -22.29 31.73
C ARG A 217 -9.93 -23.22 31.95
N SER A 218 -8.73 -22.68 32.00
CA SER A 218 -7.55 -23.45 32.45
C SER A 218 -6.53 -22.65 33.25
N LYS A 219 -6.91 -21.48 33.80
CA LYS A 219 -6.10 -20.82 34.83
C LYS A 219 -6.99 -20.55 36.02
N SER A 220 -6.98 -21.49 36.97
CA SER A 220 -7.61 -21.34 38.28
C SER A 220 -6.98 -20.20 39.10
N ARG A 221 -5.84 -19.65 38.66
CA ARG A 221 -5.16 -18.52 39.29
C ARG A 221 -4.75 -17.45 38.26
N PRO A 222 -4.86 -16.15 38.61
CA PRO A 222 -4.34 -15.07 37.79
C PRO A 222 -2.82 -15.19 37.62
N ILE A 223 -2.34 -14.91 36.41
CA ILE A 223 -0.92 -15.04 36.02
C ILE A 223 0.02 -14.19 36.91
N GLU A 224 -0.51 -13.15 37.54
CA GLU A 224 0.26 -12.19 38.34
C GLU A 224 0.38 -12.57 39.83
N GLU A 225 -0.34 -13.59 40.29
CA GLU A 225 -0.28 -14.05 41.68
C GLU A 225 0.96 -14.91 41.90
N VAL A 226 1.74 -14.63 42.94
CA VAL A 226 2.96 -15.37 43.27
C VAL A 226 2.59 -16.77 43.72
N VAL A 227 3.20 -17.78 43.09
CA VAL A 227 3.03 -19.17 43.53
C VAL A 227 4.13 -19.49 44.54
N PRO A 228 3.80 -20.11 45.69
CA PRO A 228 4.83 -20.62 46.60
C PRO A 228 5.81 -21.54 45.87
N GLY A 229 7.11 -21.25 45.97
CA GLY A 229 8.18 -21.99 45.27
C GLY A 229 8.69 -21.34 43.97
N GLU A 230 8.09 -20.23 43.51
CA GLU A 230 8.51 -19.54 42.28
C GLU A 230 9.76 -18.65 42.45
N GLY A 231 10.23 -18.46 43.69
CA GLY A 231 11.44 -17.67 44.00
C GLY A 231 11.25 -16.15 43.94
N LEU A 232 10.01 -15.66 43.82
CA LEU A 232 9.68 -14.23 43.88
C LEU A 232 8.99 -13.90 45.20
N ARG A 233 9.34 -12.75 45.79
CA ARG A 233 8.85 -12.34 47.11
C ARG A 233 7.40 -11.86 47.05
N ASP A 234 7.11 -10.93 46.14
CA ASP A 234 5.81 -10.23 46.06
C ASP A 234 5.21 -10.25 44.66
N THR A 235 3.90 -10.04 44.58
CA THR A 235 3.15 -9.88 43.31
C THR A 235 3.70 -8.73 42.47
N ALA A 236 4.16 -7.65 43.10
CA ALA A 236 4.82 -6.53 42.41
C ALA A 236 6.13 -6.96 41.72
N GLN A 237 6.94 -7.82 42.36
CA GLN A 237 8.16 -8.34 41.77
C GLN A 237 7.85 -9.26 40.58
N LYS A 238 6.77 -10.06 40.69
CA LYS A 238 6.29 -10.94 39.60
C LYS A 238 5.80 -10.16 38.40
N LYS A 239 5.04 -9.08 38.62
CA LYS A 239 4.65 -8.17 37.53
C LYS A 239 5.86 -7.55 36.83
N LYS A 240 6.89 -7.13 37.59
CA LYS A 240 8.14 -6.61 37.02
C LYS A 240 8.89 -7.69 36.22
N ALA A 241 8.95 -8.93 36.70
CA ALA A 241 9.58 -10.05 35.98
C ALA A 241 8.85 -10.38 34.67
N ILE A 242 7.52 -10.44 34.69
CA ILE A 242 6.70 -10.64 33.48
C ILE A 242 6.93 -9.50 32.48
N LYS A 243 6.99 -8.24 32.95
CA LYS A 243 7.29 -7.09 32.08
C LYS A 243 8.65 -7.24 31.40
N LYS A 244 9.70 -7.55 32.17
CA LYS A 244 11.05 -7.80 31.62
C LYS A 244 11.07 -8.96 30.61
N SER A 245 10.33 -10.04 30.90
CA SER A 245 10.19 -11.17 29.97
C SER A 245 9.50 -10.78 28.66
N ARG A 246 8.45 -9.95 28.71
CA ARG A 246 7.79 -9.43 27.51
C ARG A 246 8.69 -8.49 26.72
N ASP A 247 9.48 -7.66 27.41
CA ASP A 247 10.40 -6.74 26.78
C ASP A 247 11.56 -7.48 26.07
N SER A 248 12.10 -8.55 26.65
CA SER A 248 13.17 -9.34 26.01
C SER A 248 12.73 -10.04 24.72
N VAL A 249 11.44 -10.38 24.60
CA VAL A 249 10.87 -11.01 23.40
C VAL A 249 10.71 -10.01 22.24
N LYS A 250 10.68 -8.70 22.49
CA LYS A 250 10.44 -7.69 21.44
C LYS A 250 11.43 -7.74 20.30
N ASN A 251 12.73 -7.91 20.57
CA ASN A 251 13.76 -7.96 19.53
C ASN A 251 13.55 -9.15 18.59
N ARG A 252 13.24 -10.31 19.15
CA ARG A 252 12.94 -11.52 18.38
C ARG A 252 11.66 -11.37 17.54
N ASN A 253 10.64 -10.74 18.10
CA ASN A 253 9.39 -10.48 17.39
C ASN A 253 9.58 -9.45 16.27
N LYS A 254 10.48 -8.48 16.44
CA LYS A 254 10.86 -7.53 15.39
C LYS A 254 11.48 -8.25 14.19
N GLU A 255 12.27 -9.29 14.45
CA GLU A 255 12.82 -10.20 13.43
C GLU A 255 11.81 -11.26 12.95
N ALA A 256 10.56 -11.21 13.39
CA ALA A 256 9.49 -12.13 13.04
C ALA A 256 9.79 -13.63 13.30
N ARG A 257 10.66 -13.95 14.27
CA ARG A 257 10.95 -15.35 14.58
C ARG A 257 9.77 -16.05 15.24
N ARG A 258 9.60 -17.34 14.96
CA ARG A 258 8.48 -18.14 15.47
C ARG A 258 8.48 -18.30 16.99
N GLY A 259 9.67 -18.29 17.60
CA GLY A 259 9.86 -18.48 19.04
C GLY A 259 11.33 -18.44 19.44
N GLU A 260 11.63 -18.71 20.71
CA GLU A 260 13.02 -18.71 21.22
C GLU A 260 13.90 -19.85 20.66
N ALA A 261 13.27 -20.93 20.22
CA ALA A 261 13.92 -22.06 19.57
C ALA A 261 14.25 -21.79 18.10
N ASP A 262 13.67 -20.74 17.52
CA ASP A 262 13.87 -20.39 16.11
C ASP A 262 15.19 -19.61 15.95
N ARG A 263 16.24 -20.37 15.65
CA ARG A 263 17.62 -19.89 15.47
C ARG A 263 18.15 -20.26 14.08
N VAL A 264 17.26 -20.48 13.11
CA VAL A 264 17.63 -20.85 11.74
C VAL A 264 18.32 -19.67 11.06
N ILE A 265 19.50 -19.90 10.50
CA ILE A 265 20.26 -18.89 9.74
C ILE A 265 20.03 -19.17 8.24
N PRO A 266 19.29 -18.31 7.53
CA PRO A 266 19.07 -18.50 6.10
C PRO A 266 20.33 -18.19 5.30
N THR A 267 20.60 -18.98 4.27
CA THR A 267 21.70 -18.72 3.33
C THR A 267 21.28 -17.63 2.33
N LEU A 268 21.59 -16.37 2.65
CA LEU A 268 21.20 -15.21 1.81
C LEU A 268 21.81 -15.25 0.40
N LYS A 269 23.01 -15.81 0.25
CA LYS A 269 23.73 -15.92 -1.03
C LYS A 269 24.08 -17.37 -1.33
N PRO A 270 23.12 -18.20 -1.80
CA PRO A 270 23.41 -19.60 -2.05
C PRO A 270 24.26 -19.76 -3.33
N LYS A 271 25.30 -20.59 -3.24
CA LYS A 271 26.32 -20.74 -4.30
C LYS A 271 25.72 -21.07 -5.68
N HIS A 272 24.71 -21.94 -5.74
CA HIS A 272 24.08 -22.37 -6.99
C HIS A 272 23.26 -21.28 -7.70
N LEU A 273 23.04 -20.11 -7.08
CA LEU A 273 22.50 -18.90 -7.73
C LEU A 273 23.62 -17.99 -8.27
N PHE A 274 24.69 -17.82 -7.50
CA PHE A 274 25.69 -16.77 -7.72
C PHE A 274 27.02 -17.27 -8.31
N SER A 275 27.17 -18.57 -8.52
CA SER A 275 28.40 -19.19 -9.01
C SER A 275 28.13 -20.02 -10.26
N GLY A 276 28.97 -19.82 -11.28
CA GLY A 276 28.88 -20.48 -12.58
C GLY A 276 28.26 -19.58 -13.67
N LYS A 277 28.54 -19.93 -14.92
CA LYS A 277 27.93 -19.30 -16.11
C LYS A 277 27.16 -20.37 -16.89
N ARG A 278 26.06 -19.98 -17.53
CA ARG A 278 25.27 -20.89 -18.36
C ARG A 278 25.97 -21.07 -19.72
N GLY A 279 26.46 -22.28 -19.98
CA GLY A 279 27.01 -22.67 -21.27
C GLY A 279 25.95 -23.17 -22.25
N ILE A 280 26.39 -23.58 -23.44
CA ILE A 280 25.56 -24.28 -24.42
C ILE A 280 25.45 -25.75 -24.00
N GLY A 281 24.23 -26.26 -23.83
CA GLY A 281 23.96 -27.63 -23.36
C GLY A 281 23.01 -27.70 -22.16
N LYS A 282 23.24 -28.67 -21.27
CA LYS A 282 22.38 -28.94 -20.10
C LYS A 282 22.43 -27.78 -19.09
N THR A 283 21.25 -27.33 -18.67
CA THR A 283 21.06 -26.27 -17.67
C THR A 283 20.84 -26.89 -16.27
N SER A 284 21.21 -26.14 -15.22
CA SER A 284 21.05 -26.57 -13.81
C SER A 284 19.63 -26.36 -13.27
N ARG A 285 18.80 -25.59 -13.98
CA ARG A 285 17.40 -25.31 -13.64
C ARG A 285 16.55 -25.38 -14.90
N ARG A 286 15.31 -25.81 -14.73
CA ARG A 286 14.33 -25.91 -15.80
C ARG A 286 13.82 -24.54 -16.23
#